data_AF-A0A8H6G549-F1
#
_entry.id   AF-A0A8H6G549-F1
#
_cell.length_a   1.000
_cell.length_b   1.000
_cell.length_c   1.000
_cell.angle_alpha   90.00
_cell.angle_beta   90.00
_cell.angle_gamma   90.00
#
_symmetry.space_group_name_H-M   'P 1'
#
loop_
_entity.id
_entity.type
_entity.pdbx_description
1 polymer ?
#
loop_
_entity_poly.entity_id
_entity_poly.type
_entity_poly.pdbx_seq_one_letter_code
_entity_poly.pdbx_strand_id
1 'polypeptide(L)'
;MGRRFLKDLAAMGSIYDRGPNEFVPTSSSKALQEPMHRDAYPTVFVSTFVSDSTINSGADLCVRLDLSDPNFFAFPEPLYNSQYKNLDNPVDGAIRLGHGPKDHLFEWLSQRPELLSQFQNHMARYYTGRRSWMYPNFYLVEKNLVEGAQTEYDAVFLVDVGGGKGQGLQELYRKHPRGTRGG
;
A
#
# COMPACT_ATOMS: atom_id res chain seq x y z
N MET A 1 -8.71 -0.68 -28.81
CA MET A 1 -7.72 0.29 -28.28
C MET A 1 -7.03 0.95 -29.47
N GLY A 2 -7.01 2.29 -29.55
CA GLY A 2 -6.60 3.00 -30.78
C GLY A 2 -5.09 3.23 -30.88
N ARG A 3 -4.56 3.31 -32.12
CA ARG A 3 -3.13 3.59 -32.42
C ARG A 3 -2.59 4.83 -31.69
N ARG A 4 -3.42 5.85 -31.48
CA ARG A 4 -3.04 7.08 -30.76
C ARG A 4 -2.64 6.78 -29.30
N PHE A 5 -3.42 5.97 -28.61
CA PHE A 5 -3.15 5.58 -27.22
C PHE A 5 -1.81 4.84 -27.07
N LEU A 6 -1.50 3.91 -28.00
CA LEU A 6 -0.23 3.18 -27.97
C LEU A 6 0.97 4.11 -28.25
N LYS A 7 0.80 5.12 -29.11
CA LYS A 7 1.84 6.15 -29.32
C LYS A 7 2.10 6.98 -28.06
N ASP A 8 1.06 7.33 -27.31
CA ASP A 8 1.20 8.06 -26.05
C ASP A 8 1.92 7.19 -25.00
N LEU A 9 1.55 5.92 -24.87
CA LEU A 9 2.27 4.96 -24.01
C LEU A 9 3.74 4.81 -24.40
N ALA A 10 4.03 4.79 -25.71
CA ALA A 10 5.40 4.71 -26.21
C ALA A 10 6.19 6.00 -25.89
N ALA A 11 5.58 7.17 -26.05
CA ALA A 11 6.18 8.46 -25.69
C ALA A 11 6.49 8.56 -24.18
N MET A 12 5.67 7.94 -23.33
CA MET A 12 5.91 7.82 -21.89
C MET A 12 6.91 6.70 -21.51
N GLY A 13 7.49 6.00 -22.50
CA GLY A 13 8.43 4.89 -22.27
C GLY A 13 7.80 3.64 -21.65
N SER A 14 6.46 3.56 -21.61
CA SER A 14 5.75 2.39 -21.07
C SER A 14 5.87 1.17 -22.00
N ILE A 15 5.91 1.40 -23.31
CA ILE A 15 6.17 0.39 -24.35
C ILE A 15 7.19 0.95 -25.34
N TYR A 16 7.77 0.11 -26.19
CA TYR A 16 8.61 0.57 -27.31
C TYR A 16 7.81 0.59 -28.61
N ASP A 17 7.89 1.70 -29.36
CA ASP A 17 7.44 1.77 -30.76
C ASP A 17 8.59 1.26 -31.67
N ARG A 18 8.32 0.21 -32.44
CA ARG A 18 9.30 -0.44 -33.33
C ARG A 18 9.03 -0.20 -34.80
N GLY A 19 7.90 0.43 -35.15
CA GLY A 19 7.53 0.63 -36.53
C GLY A 19 6.04 0.85 -36.72
N PRO A 20 5.58 0.89 -37.98
CA PRO A 20 4.17 1.09 -38.30
C PRO A 20 3.27 0.01 -37.68
N ASN A 21 2.58 0.37 -36.60
CA ASN A 21 1.71 -0.52 -35.82
C ASN A 21 2.44 -1.67 -35.11
N GLU A 22 3.74 -1.51 -34.84
CA GLU A 22 4.52 -2.50 -34.09
C GLU A 22 4.95 -1.93 -32.74
N PHE A 23 4.46 -2.54 -31.67
CA PHE A 23 4.76 -2.13 -30.30
C PHE A 23 5.21 -3.34 -29.50
N VAL A 24 6.27 -3.18 -28.71
CA VAL A 24 6.81 -4.26 -27.87
C VAL A 24 6.92 -3.85 -26.41
N PRO A 25 6.73 -4.79 -25.45
CA PRO A 25 6.73 -4.46 -24.04
C PRO A 25 8.12 -4.09 -23.51
N THR A 26 8.18 -3.09 -22.63
CA THR A 26 9.33 -2.77 -21.78
C THR A 26 9.36 -3.65 -20.52
N SER A 27 10.46 -3.62 -19.76
CA SER A 27 10.51 -4.23 -18.42
C SER A 27 9.40 -3.69 -17.50
N SER A 28 9.11 -2.39 -17.55
CA SER A 28 8.03 -1.76 -16.79
C SER A 28 6.66 -2.30 -17.17
N SER A 29 6.33 -2.40 -18.47
CA SER A 29 5.04 -2.96 -18.90
C SER A 29 4.89 -4.46 -18.61
N LYS A 30 6.00 -5.21 -18.58
CA LYS A 30 5.98 -6.62 -18.13
C LYS A 30 5.73 -6.71 -16.64
N ALA A 31 6.37 -5.84 -15.85
CA ALA A 31 6.11 -5.78 -14.41
C ALA A 31 4.64 -5.50 -14.12
N LEU A 32 3.98 -4.60 -14.87
CA LEU A 32 2.55 -4.30 -14.74
C LEU A 32 1.59 -5.46 -15.11
N GLN A 33 2.09 -6.58 -15.64
CA GLN A 33 1.29 -7.79 -15.87
C GLN A 33 1.22 -8.69 -14.63
N GLU A 34 2.18 -8.56 -13.71
CA GLU A 34 2.20 -9.32 -12.46
C GLU A 34 1.06 -8.84 -11.55
N PRO A 35 0.21 -9.72 -10.98
CA PRO A 35 -0.97 -9.30 -10.22
C PRO A 35 -0.67 -8.28 -9.13
N MET A 36 0.40 -8.46 -8.35
CA MET A 36 0.77 -7.51 -7.30
C MET A 36 1.14 -6.12 -7.84
N HIS A 37 1.76 -6.03 -9.01
CA HIS A 37 2.13 -4.76 -9.64
C HIS A 37 0.95 -4.13 -10.37
N ARG A 38 0.17 -4.95 -11.06
CA ARG A 38 -1.06 -4.56 -11.74
C ARG A 38 -2.05 -3.95 -10.76
N ASP A 39 -2.27 -4.59 -9.63
CA ASP A 39 -3.25 -4.17 -8.62
C ASP A 39 -2.74 -3.03 -7.74
N ALA A 40 -1.41 -2.94 -7.59
CA ALA A 40 -0.80 -1.78 -6.96
C ALA A 40 -0.98 -0.51 -7.82
N TYR A 41 -0.96 -0.60 -9.14
CA TYR A 41 -1.03 0.56 -10.04
C TYR A 41 -2.30 1.42 -9.89
N PRO A 42 -3.53 0.84 -9.80
CA PRO A 42 -4.76 1.59 -9.53
C PRO A 42 -4.96 1.95 -8.05
N THR A 43 -4.02 1.59 -7.18
CA THR A 43 -4.01 1.92 -5.75
C THR A 43 -2.78 2.72 -5.30
N VAL A 44 -1.81 3.01 -6.21
CA VAL A 44 -0.55 3.74 -5.97
C VAL A 44 -0.81 5.04 -5.23
N PHE A 45 -0.27 5.12 -4.02
CA PHE A 45 -0.32 6.34 -3.25
C PHE A 45 0.68 7.39 -3.77
N VAL A 46 0.25 8.62 -4.07
CA VAL A 46 1.17 9.76 -4.26
C VAL A 46 1.24 10.53 -2.95
N SER A 47 2.24 10.21 -2.13
CA SER A 47 2.60 11.00 -0.95
C SER A 47 2.87 12.45 -1.34
N THR A 48 2.00 13.37 -0.91
CA THR A 48 2.42 14.75 -0.66
C THR A 48 2.96 14.80 0.76
N PHE A 49 4.27 14.96 0.90
CA PHE A 49 4.91 15.28 2.16
C PHE A 49 4.33 16.58 2.72
N VAL A 50 3.59 16.50 3.82
CA VAL A 50 3.45 17.65 4.74
C VAL A 50 4.48 17.39 5.85
N SER A 51 5.60 18.10 5.80
CA SER A 51 6.60 18.04 6.85
C SER A 51 6.06 18.72 8.12
N ASP A 52 5.53 17.93 9.05
CA ASP A 52 5.39 18.36 10.44
C ASP A 52 6.59 17.80 11.22
N SER A 53 7.38 18.69 11.84
CA SER A 53 8.56 18.35 12.63
C SER A 53 8.25 17.60 13.93
N THR A 54 6.99 17.45 14.32
CA THR A 54 6.59 16.82 15.59
C THR A 54 6.05 15.41 15.43
N ILE A 55 5.73 14.98 14.20
CA ILE A 55 5.13 13.68 13.94
C ILE A 55 6.08 12.89 13.02
N ASN A 56 6.97 12.08 13.61
CA ASN A 56 7.73 11.04 12.89
C ASN A 56 6.85 9.86 12.42
N SER A 57 5.53 10.00 12.49
CA SER A 57 4.53 9.02 12.05
C SER A 57 3.47 9.72 11.20
N GLY A 58 3.87 10.17 10.01
CA GLY A 58 2.95 10.77 9.05
C GLY A 58 1.77 9.83 8.80
N ALA A 59 0.55 10.33 8.95
CA ALA A 59 -0.63 9.61 8.51
C ALA A 59 -0.64 9.64 6.96
N ASP A 60 -0.19 8.54 6.38
CA ASP A 60 -0.19 8.28 4.93
C ASP A 60 -1.64 8.31 4.39
N LEU A 61 -2.01 9.31 3.59
CA LEU A 61 -3.26 9.27 2.82
C LEU A 61 -3.21 10.05 1.50
N CYS A 62 -2.97 9.37 0.38
CA CYS A 62 -3.27 9.87 -0.97
C CYS A 62 -3.14 8.75 -2.02
N VAL A 63 -4.24 8.27 -2.62
CA VAL A 63 -4.41 7.09 -3.53
C VAL A 63 -4.34 7.48 -5.04
N ARG A 64 -4.00 6.57 -6.01
CA ARG A 64 -4.09 6.62 -7.52
C ARG A 64 -4.21 5.24 -8.18
N LEU A 65 -5.14 4.86 -9.09
CA LEU A 65 -5.94 5.46 -10.18
C LEU A 65 -7.47 5.17 -10.16
N ASP A 66 -8.01 4.24 -9.35
CA ASP A 66 -9.48 3.99 -9.33
C ASP A 66 -10.17 4.63 -8.11
N LEU A 67 -9.44 4.81 -7.00
CA LEU A 67 -9.92 5.47 -5.78
C LEU A 67 -9.54 6.96 -5.70
N SER A 68 -8.85 7.48 -6.69
CA SER A 68 -8.00 8.64 -6.49
C SER A 68 -8.40 9.89 -7.18
N ASP A 69 -8.93 9.78 -8.38
CA ASP A 69 -9.12 10.95 -9.20
C ASP A 69 -10.19 11.84 -8.54
N PRO A 70 -11.32 11.29 -8.06
CA PRO A 70 -12.26 12.09 -7.28
C PRO A 70 -11.62 12.67 -6.01
N ASN A 71 -10.78 11.90 -5.30
CA ASN A 71 -10.17 12.34 -4.04
C ASN A 71 -9.09 13.40 -4.23
N PHE A 72 -8.23 13.24 -5.23
CA PHE A 72 -7.15 14.16 -5.56
C PHE A 72 -7.71 15.49 -6.06
N PHE A 73 -8.75 15.45 -6.91
CA PHE A 73 -9.42 16.67 -7.35
C PHE A 73 -10.26 17.31 -6.24
N ALA A 74 -10.79 16.54 -5.29
CA ALA A 74 -11.47 17.07 -4.12
C ALA A 74 -10.51 17.51 -3.00
N PHE A 75 -9.25 17.10 -3.03
CA PHE A 75 -8.28 17.36 -1.95
C PHE A 75 -8.10 18.83 -1.55
N PRO A 76 -8.11 19.81 -2.49
CA PRO A 76 -7.99 21.22 -2.12
C PRO A 76 -9.15 21.72 -1.25
N GLU A 77 -10.36 21.16 -1.39
CA GLU A 77 -11.57 21.70 -0.78
C GLU A 77 -11.61 21.55 0.75
N PRO A 78 -11.33 20.39 1.37
CA PRO A 78 -11.26 20.25 2.81
C PRO A 78 -10.17 21.14 3.43
N LEU A 79 -9.01 21.26 2.77
CA LEU A 79 -7.92 22.12 3.24
C LEU A 79 -8.33 23.60 3.22
N TYR A 80 -8.96 24.04 2.14
CA TYR A 80 -9.44 25.41 2.05
C TYR A 80 -10.52 25.69 3.12
N ASN A 81 -11.50 24.79 3.27
CA ASN A 81 -12.60 24.94 4.22
C ASN A 81 -12.14 24.85 5.68
N SER A 82 -11.11 24.07 6.00
CA SER A 82 -10.51 24.00 7.32
C SER A 82 -9.55 25.16 7.62
N GLN A 83 -9.33 26.07 6.67
CA GLN A 83 -8.28 27.09 6.74
C GLN A 83 -6.89 26.47 6.97
N TYR A 84 -6.63 25.34 6.33
CA TYR A 84 -5.40 24.55 6.44
C TYR A 84 -5.13 24.04 7.86
N LYS A 85 -6.16 23.99 8.71
CA LYS A 85 -6.07 23.32 10.01
C LYS A 85 -6.28 21.82 9.82
N ASN A 86 -5.70 21.05 10.74
CA ASN A 86 -5.92 19.62 10.82
C ASN A 86 -7.41 19.33 10.98
N LEU A 87 -7.88 18.30 10.29
CA LEU A 87 -9.25 17.81 10.45
C LEU A 87 -9.29 16.92 11.70
N ASP A 88 -10.25 17.18 12.59
CA ASP A 88 -10.41 16.41 13.83
C ASP A 88 -11.07 15.04 13.59
N ASN A 89 -11.78 14.87 12.46
CA ASN A 89 -12.48 13.65 12.12
C ASN A 89 -11.90 13.02 10.83
N PRO A 90 -11.47 11.74 10.86
CA PRO A 90 -10.91 11.06 9.70
C PRO A 90 -11.86 10.95 8.49
N VAL A 91 -13.18 11.09 8.67
CA VAL A 91 -14.14 11.06 7.55
C VAL A 91 -14.39 12.42 6.90
N ASP A 92 -13.85 13.51 7.43
CA ASP A 92 -14.06 14.85 6.89
C ASP A 92 -13.15 15.20 5.70
N GLY A 93 -12.23 14.28 5.36
CA GLY A 93 -11.24 14.46 4.31
C GLY A 93 -11.75 14.25 2.89
N ALA A 94 -10.79 14.28 1.95
CA ALA A 94 -11.05 14.23 0.52
C ALA A 94 -11.77 12.96 0.05
N ILE A 95 -11.64 11.84 0.80
CA ILE A 95 -12.31 10.57 0.51
C ILE A 95 -13.83 10.72 0.47
N ARG A 96 -14.39 11.47 1.43
CA ARG A 96 -15.82 11.74 1.50
C ARG A 96 -16.30 12.54 0.30
N LEU A 97 -15.57 13.59 -0.07
CA LEU A 97 -15.95 14.46 -1.18
C LEU A 97 -15.81 13.76 -2.54
N GLY A 98 -14.78 12.92 -2.71
CA GLY A 98 -14.54 12.20 -3.94
C GLY A 98 -15.50 11.03 -4.19
N HIS A 99 -15.87 10.26 -3.16
CA HIS A 99 -16.66 9.03 -3.34
C HIS A 99 -18.06 9.07 -2.73
N GLY A 100 -18.38 10.10 -1.96
CA GLY A 100 -19.65 10.24 -1.24
C GLY A 100 -19.88 9.37 0.01
N PRO A 101 -18.99 8.48 0.51
CA PRO A 101 -19.27 7.77 1.75
C PRO A 101 -19.08 8.68 2.96
N LYS A 102 -19.97 8.51 3.94
CA LYS A 102 -19.80 9.05 5.29
C LYS A 102 -19.05 8.08 6.22
N ASP A 103 -18.80 6.87 5.72
CA ASP A 103 -18.17 5.78 6.45
C ASP A 103 -16.65 5.92 6.42
N HIS A 104 -15.98 5.30 7.40
CA HIS A 104 -14.53 5.24 7.43
C HIS A 104 -13.99 4.47 6.20
N LEU A 105 -12.80 4.81 5.69
CA LEU A 105 -12.24 4.22 4.46
C LEU A 105 -12.30 2.69 4.45
N PHE A 106 -11.93 2.03 5.56
CA PHE A 106 -11.94 0.57 5.64
C PHE A 106 -13.36 -0.03 5.65
N GLU A 107 -14.35 0.68 6.18
CA GLU A 107 -15.75 0.26 6.10
C GLU A 107 -16.27 0.42 4.67
N TRP A 108 -15.89 1.49 4.00
CA TRP A 108 -16.21 1.67 2.59
C TRP A 108 -15.52 0.65 1.67
N LEU A 109 -14.27 0.27 1.96
CA LEU A 109 -13.54 -0.77 1.24
C LEU A 109 -14.09 -2.17 1.52
N SER A 110 -14.55 -2.47 2.74
CA SER A 110 -15.10 -3.79 3.08
C SER A 110 -16.35 -4.12 2.28
N GLN A 111 -17.11 -3.11 1.87
CA GLN A 111 -18.26 -3.23 0.97
C GLN A 111 -17.87 -3.48 -0.50
N ARG A 112 -16.58 -3.40 -0.85
CA ARG A 112 -16.06 -3.50 -2.24
C ARG A 112 -14.92 -4.53 -2.31
N PRO A 113 -15.23 -5.83 -2.36
CA PRO A 113 -14.22 -6.91 -2.27
C PRO A 113 -13.10 -6.83 -3.30
N GLU A 114 -13.40 -6.40 -4.53
CA GLU A 114 -12.38 -6.24 -5.59
C GLU A 114 -11.37 -5.13 -5.25
N LEU A 115 -11.86 -3.97 -4.80
CA LEU A 115 -11.01 -2.85 -4.38
C LEU A 115 -10.25 -3.18 -3.10
N LEU A 116 -10.87 -3.91 -2.16
CA LEU A 116 -10.19 -4.39 -0.96
C LEU A 116 -9.05 -5.36 -1.33
N SER A 117 -9.27 -6.27 -2.27
CA SER A 117 -8.22 -7.19 -2.75
C SER A 117 -7.05 -6.43 -3.38
N GLN A 118 -7.35 -5.44 -4.24
CA GLN A 118 -6.32 -4.58 -4.84
C GLN A 118 -5.55 -3.78 -3.78
N PHE A 119 -6.26 -3.21 -2.80
CA PHE A 119 -5.65 -2.52 -1.66
C PHE A 119 -4.74 -3.44 -0.86
N GLN A 120 -5.15 -4.68 -0.59
CA GLN A 120 -4.29 -5.65 0.11
C GLN A 120 -3.06 -6.04 -0.71
N ASN A 121 -3.19 -6.19 -2.03
CA ASN A 121 -2.06 -6.43 -2.94
C ASN A 121 -1.08 -5.25 -2.94
N HIS A 122 -1.60 -4.02 -2.92
CA HIS A 122 -0.79 -2.82 -2.78
C HIS A 122 -0.01 -2.81 -1.48
N MET A 123 -0.66 -3.04 -0.33
CA MET A 123 0.00 -3.04 0.97
C MET A 123 1.08 -4.14 1.08
N ALA A 124 0.83 -5.32 0.49
CA ALA A 124 1.84 -6.38 0.41
C ALA A 124 3.05 -5.98 -0.46
N ARG A 125 2.81 -5.26 -1.58
CA ARG A 125 3.88 -4.75 -2.43
C ARG A 125 4.66 -3.61 -1.78
N TYR A 126 3.96 -2.71 -1.06
CA TYR A 126 4.55 -1.61 -0.30
C TYR A 126 5.52 -2.13 0.77
N TYR A 127 5.16 -3.23 1.43
CA TYR A 127 6.04 -3.95 2.34
C TYR A 127 7.26 -4.53 1.60
N THR A 128 7.05 -5.11 0.42
CA THR A 128 8.10 -5.78 -0.36
C THR A 128 9.18 -4.80 -0.83
N GLY A 129 10.44 -5.08 -0.49
CA GLY A 129 11.61 -4.27 -0.87
C GLY A 129 11.97 -3.15 0.10
N ARG A 130 11.18 -2.96 1.18
CA ARG A 130 11.59 -2.14 2.32
C ARG A 130 12.37 -2.99 3.32
N ARG A 131 13.21 -2.34 4.13
CA ARG A 131 13.86 -3.03 5.26
C ARG A 131 12.77 -3.43 6.25
N SER A 132 12.63 -4.73 6.46
CA SER A 132 11.75 -5.29 7.47
C SER A 132 12.13 -4.82 8.88
N TRP A 133 11.17 -4.81 9.80
CA TRP A 133 11.44 -4.56 11.21
C TRP A 133 12.41 -5.60 11.80
N MET A 134 12.46 -6.80 11.24
CA MET A 134 13.42 -7.86 11.63
C MET A 134 14.85 -7.63 11.11
N TYR A 135 15.18 -6.42 10.66
CA TYR A 135 16.54 -6.12 10.24
C TYR A 135 17.48 -6.16 11.46
N PRO A 136 18.70 -6.74 11.37
CA PRO A 136 19.57 -6.97 12.54
C PRO A 136 19.89 -5.75 13.40
N ASN A 137 19.75 -4.54 12.86
CA ASN A 137 20.01 -3.28 13.59
C ASN A 137 18.73 -2.45 13.83
N PHE A 138 17.55 -3.05 13.74
CA PHE A 138 16.28 -2.39 14.02
C PHE A 138 15.55 -3.05 15.19
N TYR A 139 15.18 -4.32 15.06
CA TYR A 139 14.58 -5.10 16.13
C TYR A 139 15.22 -6.48 16.22
N LEU A 140 15.82 -6.77 17.38
CA LEU A 140 16.56 -8.01 17.63
C LEU A 140 15.61 -9.15 17.97
N VAL A 141 15.05 -9.81 16.96
CA VAL A 141 14.04 -10.88 17.11
C VAL A 141 14.48 -11.98 18.07
N GLU A 142 15.70 -12.50 17.92
CA GLU A 142 16.18 -13.59 18.77
C GLU A 142 16.17 -13.18 20.25
N LYS A 143 16.71 -12.01 20.56
CA LYS A 143 16.79 -11.49 21.92
C LYS A 143 15.43 -11.08 22.50
N ASN A 144 14.58 -10.45 21.69
CA ASN A 144 13.38 -9.77 22.19
C ASN A 144 12.11 -10.61 22.07
N LEU A 145 12.09 -11.64 21.21
CA LEU A 145 10.93 -12.50 21.00
C LEU A 145 11.23 -13.98 21.26
N VAL A 146 12.39 -14.49 20.83
CA VAL A 146 12.70 -15.93 20.93
C VAL A 146 13.22 -16.29 22.32
N GLU A 147 14.16 -15.51 22.86
CA GLU A 147 14.70 -15.69 24.20
C GLU A 147 13.62 -15.40 25.25
N GLY A 148 13.11 -16.45 25.89
CA GLY A 148 12.05 -16.36 26.91
C GLY A 148 10.64 -16.54 26.36
N ALA A 149 10.49 -16.93 25.09
CA ALA A 149 9.21 -17.37 24.56
C ALA A 149 8.66 -18.54 25.38
N GLN A 150 7.37 -18.47 25.70
CA GLN A 150 6.62 -19.60 26.23
C GLN A 150 6.64 -20.74 25.21
N THR A 151 6.90 -21.96 25.69
CA THR A 151 7.03 -23.17 24.85
C THR A 151 5.84 -24.10 24.97
N GLU A 152 4.85 -23.73 25.78
CA GLU A 152 3.59 -24.41 25.93
C GLU A 152 2.85 -24.44 24.59
N TYR A 153 2.16 -25.54 24.31
CA TYR A 153 1.54 -25.80 23.00
C TYR A 153 0.50 -24.73 22.60
N ASP A 154 -0.19 -24.15 23.58
CA ASP A 154 -1.22 -23.12 23.42
C ASP A 154 -0.70 -21.69 23.65
N ALA A 155 0.60 -21.52 23.90
CA ALA A 155 1.19 -20.20 24.07
C ALA A 155 1.21 -19.43 22.75
N VAL A 156 0.73 -18.19 22.78
CA VAL A 156 0.74 -17.30 21.61
C VAL A 156 2.10 -16.63 21.51
N PHE A 157 2.86 -16.95 20.45
CA PHE A 157 4.17 -16.36 20.21
C PHE A 157 4.09 -14.90 19.72
N LEU A 158 3.24 -14.62 18.74
CA LEU A 158 3.11 -13.29 18.14
C LEU A 158 1.72 -13.10 17.52
N VAL A 159 1.12 -11.93 17.72
CA VAL A 159 -0.12 -11.51 17.08
C VAL A 159 0.17 -10.33 16.15
N ASP A 160 -0.09 -10.51 14.85
CA ASP A 160 0.05 -9.45 13.84
C ASP A 160 -1.28 -8.68 13.67
N VAL A 161 -1.46 -7.63 14.47
CA VAL A 161 -2.67 -6.80 14.45
C VAL A 161 -2.68 -5.96 13.17
N GLY A 162 -3.61 -6.28 12.25
CA GLY A 162 -3.67 -5.60 10.95
C GLY A 162 -2.65 -6.13 9.92
N GLY A 163 -2.15 -7.35 10.09
CA GLY A 163 -1.11 -7.98 9.26
C GLY A 163 -1.42 -8.18 7.76
N GLY A 164 -2.59 -7.74 7.29
CA GLY A 164 -3.00 -7.85 5.89
C GLY A 164 -2.97 -9.30 5.40
N LYS A 165 -2.14 -9.60 4.39
CA LYS A 165 -1.97 -10.95 3.84
C LYS A 165 -1.00 -11.82 4.64
N GLY A 166 -0.47 -11.32 5.76
CA GLY A 166 0.46 -12.04 6.63
C GLY A 166 1.90 -12.05 6.13
N GLN A 167 2.29 -11.14 5.22
CA GLN A 167 3.66 -11.10 4.70
C GLN A 167 4.72 -10.92 5.80
N GLY A 168 4.40 -10.22 6.89
CA GLY A 168 5.28 -10.06 8.05
C GLY A 168 5.54 -11.38 8.78
N LEU A 169 4.47 -12.15 9.05
CA LEU A 169 4.57 -13.47 9.68
C LEU A 169 5.29 -14.48 8.77
N GLN A 170 5.03 -14.46 7.47
CA GLN A 170 5.74 -15.32 6.51
C GLN A 170 7.23 -15.00 6.48
N GLU A 171 7.61 -13.72 6.51
CA GLU A 171 9.01 -13.33 6.58
C GLU A 171 9.65 -13.73 7.92
N LEU A 172 8.93 -13.61 9.03
CA LEU A 172 9.37 -14.06 10.35
C LEU A 172 9.64 -15.56 10.36
N TYR A 173 8.71 -16.37 9.84
CA TYR A 173 8.89 -17.81 9.70
C TYR A 173 10.14 -18.16 8.87
N ARG A 174 10.33 -17.45 7.75
CA ARG A 174 11.47 -17.68 6.85
C ARG A 174 12.82 -17.29 7.46
N LYS A 175 12.88 -16.18 8.21
CA LYS A 175 14.12 -15.64 8.79
C LYS A 175 14.46 -16.24 10.14
N HIS A 176 13.45 -16.57 10.94
CA HIS A 176 13.56 -17.04 12.31
C HIS A 176 12.75 -18.34 12.51
N PRO A 177 13.15 -19.45 11.85
CA PRO A 177 12.40 -20.71 11.89
C PRO A 177 12.37 -21.35 13.28
N ARG A 178 13.30 -20.99 14.18
CA ARG A 178 13.35 -21.47 15.57
C ARG A 178 12.31 -20.82 16.47
N GLY A 179 11.93 -19.57 16.20
CA GLY A 179 10.93 -18.84 17.00
C GLY A 179 9.48 -19.11 16.59
N THR A 180 9.24 -19.86 15.52
CA THR A 180 7.89 -19.99 14.91
C THR A 180 7.34 -21.41 14.91
N ARG A 181 8.08 -22.36 15.48
CA ARG A 181 7.57 -23.70 15.79
C ARG A 181 7.42 -23.79 17.30
N GLY A 182 6.19 -23.92 17.78
CA GLY A 182 5.98 -24.63 19.06
C GLY A 182 6.68 -25.98 18.95
N GLY A 183 7.32 -26.40 20.05
CA GLY A 183 8.24 -27.54 20.10
C GLY A 183 7.75 -28.82 19.39
#